data_AF-A0A3A1PHV0-F1
#
_entry.id   AF-A0A3A1PHV0-F1
#
_cell.length_a   1.000
_cell.length_b   1.000
_cell.length_c   1.000
_cell.angle_alpha   90.00
_cell.angle_beta   90.00
_cell.angle_gamma   90.00
#
_symmetry.space_group_name_H-M   'P 1'
#
loop_
_entity.id
_entity.type
_entity.pdbx_description
1 polymer ?
#
loop_
_entity_poly.entity_id
_entity_poly.type
_entity_poly.pdbx_seq_one_letter_code
_entity_poly.pdbx_strand_id
1 'polypeptide(L)'
;MTLLLLLLAIGWMALHWWLGRRGYRRTLGALSILDAVLFVLLWVHLHNDAASNPSNGMGRGLAFFGGVLFLALPALVGAGAFWKFRRVTAEHKQEFD
;
A
#
# COMPACT_ATOMS: atom_id res chain seq x y z
N MET A 1 -10.91 -12.86 14.05
CA MET A 1 -11.05 -11.90 12.92
C MET A 1 -9.83 -10.99 12.77
N THR A 2 -9.31 -10.40 13.84
CA THR A 2 -8.07 -9.57 13.83
C THR A 2 -6.83 -10.29 13.31
N LEU A 3 -6.65 -11.58 13.63
CA LEU A 3 -5.53 -12.39 13.12
C LEU A 3 -5.54 -12.53 11.59
N LEU A 4 -6.72 -12.75 10.98
CA LEU A 4 -6.87 -12.87 9.53
C LEU A 4 -6.52 -11.55 8.82
N LEU A 5 -6.93 -10.43 9.41
CA LEU A 5 -6.59 -9.10 8.90
C LEU A 5 -5.08 -8.85 8.96
N LEU A 6 -4.42 -9.21 10.06
CA LEU A 6 -2.96 -9.12 10.18
C LEU A 6 -2.23 -9.97 9.14
N LEU A 7 -2.64 -11.23 8.96
CA LEU A 7 -2.06 -12.12 7.97
C LEU A 7 -2.26 -11.59 6.54
N LEU A 8 -3.43 -11.04 6.25
CA LEU A 8 -3.72 -10.40 4.97
C LEU A 8 -2.82 -9.18 4.75
N ALA A 9 -2.66 -8.31 5.75
CA ALA A 9 -1.81 -7.11 5.66
C ALA A 9 -0.35 -7.48 5.39
N ILE A 10 0.17 -8.47 6.12
CA ILE A 10 1.55 -8.96 5.96
C ILE A 10 1.73 -9.60 4.58
N GLY A 11 0.78 -10.44 4.14
CA GLY A 11 0.82 -11.05 2.82
C GLY A 11 0.78 -10.01 1.70
N TRP A 12 -0.01 -8.95 1.87
CA TRP A 12 -0.13 -7.86 0.92
C TRP A 12 1.15 -7.00 0.83
N MET A 13 1.81 -6.72 1.97
CA MET A 13 3.13 -6.08 1.99
C MET A 13 4.22 -6.98 1.38
N ALA A 14 4.19 -8.27 1.69
CA ALA A 14 5.13 -9.25 1.13
C ALA A 14 5.00 -9.36 -0.39
N LEU A 15 3.78 -9.25 -0.93
CA LEU A 15 3.51 -9.23 -2.36
C LEU A 15 4.16 -8.00 -3.04
N HIS A 16 3.99 -6.80 -2.48
CA HIS A 16 4.62 -5.58 -3.00
C HIS A 16 6.15 -5.69 -2.98
N TRP A 17 6.72 -6.20 -1.88
CA TRP A 17 8.15 -6.45 -1.78
C TRP A 17 8.64 -7.46 -2.81
N TRP A 18 7.92 -8.57 -2.99
CA TRP A 18 8.26 -9.62 -3.94
C TRP A 18 8.19 -9.14 -5.40
N LEU A 19 7.16 -8.37 -5.76
CA LEU A 19 7.01 -7.75 -7.07
C LEU A 19 8.15 -6.77 -7.36
N GLY A 20 8.53 -5.97 -6.36
CA GLY A 20 9.68 -5.07 -6.44
C GLY A 20 10.99 -5.83 -6.66
N ARG A 21 11.21 -6.91 -5.90
CA ARG A 21 12.41 -7.76 -6.00
C ARG A 21 12.51 -8.49 -7.35
N ARG A 22 11.39 -8.95 -7.90
CA ARG A 22 11.32 -9.61 -9.21
C ARG A 22 11.45 -8.64 -10.39
N GLY A 23 11.43 -7.32 -10.14
CA GLY A 23 11.53 -6.30 -11.18
C GLY A 23 10.22 -6.07 -11.96
N TYR A 24 9.06 -6.54 -11.47
CA TYR A 24 7.74 -6.32 -12.07
C TYR A 24 7.24 -4.89 -11.81
N ARG A 25 7.97 -3.91 -12.33
CA ARG A 25 7.80 -2.47 -12.09
C ARG A 25 6.42 -1.95 -12.52
N ARG A 26 5.89 -2.41 -13.66
CA ARG A 26 4.58 -2.00 -14.16
C ARG A 26 3.44 -2.51 -13.27
N THR A 27 3.49 -3.79 -12.90
CA THR A 27 2.48 -4.41 -12.03
C THR A 27 2.50 -3.80 -10.64
N LEU A 28 3.69 -3.60 -10.08
CA LEU A 28 3.85 -2.92 -8.79
C LEU A 28 3.27 -1.51 -8.81
N GLY A 29 3.59 -0.72 -9.85
CA GLY A 29 3.06 0.63 -10.01
C GLY A 29 1.53 0.65 -10.14
N ALA A 30 0.96 -0.25 -10.95
CA ALA A 30 -0.49 -0.38 -11.07
C ALA A 30 -1.15 -0.76 -9.74
N LEU A 31 -0.56 -1.69 -8.98
CA LEU A 31 -1.05 -2.12 -7.68
C LEU A 31 -1.00 -0.98 -6.66
N SER A 32 0.10 -0.21 -6.62
CA SER A 32 0.23 0.94 -5.72
C SER A 32 -0.69 2.11 -6.09
N ILE A 33 -0.95 2.33 -7.39
CA ILE A 33 -1.95 3.31 -7.84
C ILE A 33 -3.35 2.85 -7.42
N LEU A 34 -3.66 1.57 -7.59
CA LEU A 34 -4.95 1.01 -7.17
C LEU A 34 -5.13 1.16 -5.66
N ASP A 35 -4.12 0.85 -4.85
CA ASP A 35 -4.15 1.04 -3.40
C ASP A 35 -4.38 2.52 -3.03
N ALA A 36 -3.72 3.46 -3.72
CA ALA A 36 -3.93 4.89 -3.51
C ALA A 36 -5.35 5.35 -3.88
N VAL A 37 -5.89 4.89 -5.01
CA VAL A 37 -7.26 5.20 -5.44
C VAL A 37 -8.28 4.64 -4.44
N LEU A 38 -8.10 3.39 -4.00
CA LEU A 38 -8.95 2.79 -2.98
C LEU A 38 -8.87 3.55 -1.65
N PHE A 39 -7.69 4.05 -1.28
CA PHE A 39 -7.51 4.84 -0.07
C PHE A 39 -8.26 6.18 -0.18
N VAL A 40 -8.18 6.86 -1.32
CA VAL A 40 -8.91 8.11 -1.56
C VAL A 40 -10.43 7.86 -1.55
N LEU A 41 -10.90 6.79 -2.17
CA LEU A 41 -12.32 6.43 -2.14
C LEU A 41 -12.81 6.13 -0.72
N LEU A 42 -12.01 5.38 0.06
CA LEU A 42 -12.31 5.11 1.46
C LEU A 42 -12.31 6.39 2.29
N TRP A 43 -11.35 7.30 2.06
CA TRP A 43 -11.30 8.60 2.71
C TRP A 43 -12.55 9.43 2.41
N VAL A 44 -12.92 9.56 1.13
CA VAL A 44 -14.11 10.31 0.71
C VAL A 44 -15.37 9.70 1.31
N HIS A 45 -15.47 8.37 1.28
CA HIS A 45 -16.59 7.66 1.90
C HIS A 45 -16.68 7.96 3.40
N LEU A 46 -15.57 7.82 4.14
CA LEU A 46 -15.54 8.13 5.57
C LEU A 46 -15.85 9.61 5.83
N HIS A 47 -15.34 10.54 5.02
CA HIS A 47 -15.59 11.97 5.18
C HIS A 47 -17.07 12.34 4.95
N ASN A 48 -17.70 11.75 3.94
CA ASN A 48 -19.13 11.92 3.69
C ASN A 48 -19.99 11.32 4.80
N ASP A 49 -19.59 10.16 5.32
CA ASP A 49 -20.28 9.52 6.45
C ASP A 49 -20.09 10.30 7.76
N ALA A 50 -19.05 11.15 7.85
CA ALA A 50 -18.88 12.12 8.95
C ALA A 50 -19.99 13.13 9.05
N ALA A 51 -20.35 13.65 7.88
CA ALA A 51 -21.28 14.74 7.76
C ALA A 51 -22.70 14.28 8.10
N SER A 52 -23.01 13.01 7.83
CA SER A 52 -24.31 12.41 8.10
C SER A 52 -24.45 11.77 9.48
N ASN A 53 -23.39 11.17 10.04
CA ASN A 53 -23.46 10.39 11.30
C ASN A 53 -22.26 10.66 12.26
N PRO A 54 -22.28 11.79 13.00
CA PRO A 54 -21.13 12.20 13.83
C PRO A 54 -20.85 11.30 15.05
N SER A 55 -21.81 10.48 15.51
CA SER A 55 -21.65 9.61 16.68
C SER A 55 -20.87 8.31 16.43
N ASN A 56 -20.62 7.93 15.16
CA ASN A 56 -19.94 6.68 14.80
C ASN A 56 -18.40 6.75 14.82
N GLY A 57 -17.84 7.42 15.83
CA GLY A 57 -16.39 7.67 15.93
C GLY A 57 -15.51 6.41 15.96
N MET A 58 -15.96 5.34 16.62
CA MET A 58 -15.16 4.11 16.79
C MET A 58 -15.02 3.30 15.49
N GLY A 59 -16.10 3.14 14.73
CA GLY A 59 -16.05 2.46 13.42
C GLY A 59 -15.23 3.23 12.38
N ARG A 60 -15.28 4.56 12.45
CA ARG A 60 -14.55 5.45 11.52
C ARG A 60 -13.06 5.46 11.81
N GLY A 61 -12.66 5.47 13.08
CA GLY A 61 -11.26 5.31 13.49
C GLY A 61 -10.68 3.96 13.06
N LEU A 62 -11.46 2.88 13.17
CA LEU A 62 -11.02 1.54 12.78
C LEU A 62 -10.89 1.40 11.25
N ALA A 63 -11.85 1.94 10.49
CA ALA A 63 -11.79 1.98 9.03
C ALA A 63 -10.63 2.86 8.53
N PHE A 64 -10.34 3.95 9.23
CA PHE A 64 -9.21 4.82 8.92
C PHE A 64 -7.86 4.11 9.14
N PHE A 65 -7.66 3.55 10.34
CA PHE A 65 -6.46 2.80 10.67
C PHE A 65 -6.29 1.59 9.73
N GLY A 66 -7.37 0.88 9.44
CA GLY A 66 -7.38 -0.20 8.45
C GLY A 66 -6.95 0.30 7.08
N GLY A 67 -7.56 1.36 6.56
CA GLY A 67 -7.21 1.96 5.27
C GLY A 67 -5.74 2.34 5.17
N VAL A 68 -5.19 2.99 6.20
CA VAL A 68 -3.76 3.34 6.24
C VAL A 68 -2.88 2.08 6.26
N LEU A 69 -3.23 1.10 7.08
CA LEU A 69 -2.44 -0.12 7.23
C LEU A 69 -2.46 -0.99 5.97
N PHE A 70 -3.61 -1.07 5.29
CA PHE A 70 -3.84 -1.96 4.15
C PHE A 70 -3.58 -1.33 2.78
N LEU A 71 -3.54 0.00 2.67
CA LEU A 71 -3.42 0.68 1.38
C LEU A 71 -2.20 1.61 1.33
N ALA A 72 -1.96 2.40 2.37
CA ALA A 72 -0.83 3.34 2.37
C ALA A 72 0.52 2.64 2.63
N LEU A 73 0.59 1.73 3.61
CA LEU A 73 1.81 1.00 3.93
C LEU A 73 2.36 0.14 2.78
N PRO A 74 1.54 -0.68 2.07
CA PRO A 74 2.00 -1.46 0.93
C PRO A 74 2.46 -0.59 -0.25
N ALA A 75 1.79 0.52 -0.51
CA ALA A 75 2.21 1.48 -1.52
C ALA A 75 3.59 2.09 -1.18
N LEU A 76 3.85 2.42 0.08
CA LEU A 76 5.17 2.87 0.55
C LEU A 76 6.24 1.78 0.43
N VAL A 77 5.91 0.53 0.78
CA VAL A 77 6.81 -0.62 0.59
C VAL A 77 7.11 -0.84 -0.88
N GLY A 78 6.11 -0.74 -1.76
CA GLY A 78 6.28 -0.82 -3.20
C GLY A 78 7.20 0.28 -3.72
N ALA A 79 6.96 1.53 -3.33
CA ALA A 79 7.82 2.66 -3.71
C ALA A 79 9.26 2.50 -3.21
N GLY A 80 9.45 2.06 -1.96
CA GLY A 80 10.76 1.80 -1.37
C GLY A 80 11.50 0.65 -2.07
N ALA A 81 10.79 -0.44 -2.38
CA ALA A 81 11.34 -1.56 -3.14
C ALA A 81 11.73 -1.11 -4.56
N PHE A 82 10.89 -0.31 -5.21
CA PHE A 82 11.20 0.26 -6.52
C PHE A 82 12.50 1.06 -6.49
N TRP A 83 12.69 1.90 -5.48
CA TRP A 83 13.89 2.73 -5.32
C TRP A 83 15.14 1.90 -5.00
N LYS A 84 15.03 0.92 -4.09
CA LYS A 84 16.13 0.03 -3.69
C LYS A 84 16.62 -0.83 -4.85
N PHE A 85 15.71 -1.46 -5.60
CA PHE A 85 16.07 -2.32 -6.72
C PHE A 85 16.41 -1.54 -7.99
N ARG A 86 16.10 -0.24 -8.09
CA ARG A 86 16.60 0.63 -9.18
C ARG A 86 18.11 0.85 -9.07
N ARG A 87 18.61 1.09 -7.85
CA ARG A 87 20.04 1.36 -7.60
C ARG A 87 20.91 0.14 -7.87
N VAL A 88 20.49 -1.03 -7.41
CA VAL A 88 21.21 -2.30 -7.65
C VAL A 88 21.39 -2.59 -9.14
N THR A 89 20.37 -2.35 -9.98
CA THR A 89 20.50 -2.56 -11.43
C THR A 89 21.36 -1.48 -12.11
N ALA A 90 21.41 -0.26 -11.56
CA ALA A 90 22.22 0.82 -12.14
C ALA A 90 23.71 0.66 -11.81
N GLU A 91 24.03 0.32 -10.57
CA GLU A 91 25.42 0.09 -10.10
C GLU A 91 26.03 -1.12 -10.80
N HIS A 92 25.28 -2.22 -10.92
CA HIS A 92 25.76 -3.42 -11.61
C HIS A 92 25.90 -3.25 -13.13
N LYS A 93 25.34 -2.19 -13.72
CA LYS A 93 25.54 -1.89 -15.14
C LYS A 93 26.81 -1.06 -15.39
N GLN A 94 27.24 -0.26 -14.41
CA GLN A 94 28.47 0.54 -14.50
C GLN A 94 29.75 -0.28 -14.27
N GLU A 95 29.65 -1.45 -13.64
CA GLU A 95 30.81 -2.31 -13.36
C GLU A 95 31.25 -3.15 -14.58
N PHE A 96 30.43 -3.23 -15.62
CA PHE A 96 30.66 -4.04 -16.83
C PHE A 96 30.73 -3.22 -18.14
N ASP A 97 30.70 -1.90 -18.05
CA ASP A 97 30.97 -0.95 -19.15
C ASP A 97 32.38 -0.34 -18.97
#